data_AF-A0A452H1C5-F1
#
_entry.id   AF-A0A452H1C5-F1
#
_cell.length_a   1.000
_cell.length_b   1.000
_cell.length_c   1.000
_cell.angle_alpha   90.00
_cell.angle_beta   90.00
_cell.angle_gamma   90.00
#
_symmetry.space_group_name_H-M   'P 1'
#
loop_
_entity.id
_entity.type
_entity.pdbx_description
1 polymer ?
#
loop_
_entity_poly.entity_id
_entity_poly.type
_entity_poly.pdbx_seq_one_letter_code
_entity_poly.pdbx_strand_id
1 'polypeptide(L)'
;MRSLQTVLPLLVSTVLCLGCTMLHAAPLPEFSGDQDFQQFLQKDLEYIRKIKGDVAQVQELVCTTLQLCSEEELMLVKQKLGISQAPLDQCHSKTFQVDACFSQIRDGLQIYHGHLALLLQLLPAHSSRVDALRLDVSNLSTNIQQQMEDLGLNTVTYPKAEGQGTLPSLSSNFDRQASGFIIPANFKRFLETSLRALRHLTLV
;
A
#
# COMPACT_ATOMS: atom_id res chain seq x y z
N MET A 1 -17.30 -3.37 69.33
CA MET A 1 -16.33 -2.98 68.29
C MET A 1 -16.12 -4.12 67.27
N ARG A 2 -17.15 -4.52 66.51
CA ARG A 2 -17.08 -5.58 65.49
C ARG A 2 -17.93 -5.31 64.23
N SER A 3 -18.31 -4.06 63.99
CA SER A 3 -19.23 -3.71 62.89
C SER A 3 -18.58 -2.87 61.78
N LEU A 4 -17.31 -2.50 61.90
CA LEU A 4 -16.63 -1.62 60.94
C LEU A 4 -15.75 -2.36 59.92
N GLN A 5 -15.52 -3.67 60.11
CA GLN A 5 -14.65 -4.47 59.23
C GLN A 5 -15.35 -5.08 58.01
N THR A 6 -16.69 -5.11 58.00
CA THR A 6 -17.49 -5.72 56.92
C THR A 6 -18.08 -4.73 55.94
N VAL A 7 -18.06 -3.43 56.24
CA VAL A 7 -18.62 -2.38 55.37
C VAL A 7 -17.61 -1.92 54.30
N LEU A 8 -16.32 -1.94 54.64
CA LEU A 8 -15.23 -1.55 53.75
C LEU A 8 -15.09 -2.44 52.49
N PRO A 9 -15.15 -3.79 52.57
CA PRO A 9 -15.01 -4.63 51.36
C PRO A 9 -16.23 -4.57 50.45
N LEU A 10 -17.43 -4.26 50.98
CA LEU A 10 -18.65 -4.14 50.18
C LEU A 10 -18.63 -2.86 49.32
N LEU A 11 -18.10 -1.76 49.86
CA LEU A 11 -17.97 -0.48 49.14
C LEU A 11 -16.89 -0.52 48.06
N VAL A 12 -15.80 -1.28 48.26
CA VAL A 12 -14.76 -1.45 47.23
C VAL A 12 -15.26 -2.30 46.07
N SER A 13 -16.09 -3.33 46.35
CA SER A 13 -16.66 -4.17 45.29
C SER A 13 -17.70 -3.46 44.44
N THR A 14 -18.48 -2.53 45.00
CA THR A 14 -19.47 -1.75 44.23
C THR A 14 -18.82 -0.66 43.39
N VAL A 15 -17.74 -0.01 43.87
CA VAL A 15 -17.00 0.99 43.09
C VAL A 15 -16.22 0.35 41.93
N LEU A 16 -15.66 -0.86 42.10
CA LEU A 16 -15.02 -1.57 40.99
C LEU A 16 -16.01 -2.08 39.93
N CYS A 17 -17.24 -2.45 40.31
CA CYS A 17 -18.26 -2.86 39.33
C CYS A 17 -18.85 -1.68 38.55
N LEU A 18 -18.86 -0.46 39.10
CA LEU A 18 -19.31 0.76 38.41
C LEU A 18 -18.28 1.30 37.39
N GLY A 19 -17.02 0.87 37.46
CA GLY A 19 -15.96 1.25 36.50
C GLY A 19 -15.86 0.34 35.26
N CYS A 20 -16.61 -0.76 35.21
CA CYS A 20 -16.49 -1.75 34.13
C CYS A 20 -17.55 -1.65 33.03
N THR A 21 -18.47 -0.70 33.09
CA THR A 21 -19.40 -0.47 31.98
C THR A 21 -18.94 0.71 31.14
N MET A 22 -18.79 0.48 29.84
CA MET A 22 -18.41 1.43 28.79
C MET A 22 -16.91 1.51 28.43
N LEU A 23 -16.23 0.37 28.32
CA LEU A 23 -15.35 0.18 27.16
C LEU A 23 -16.22 -0.38 26.02
N HIS A 24 -17.11 0.47 25.50
CA HIS A 24 -17.60 0.25 24.15
C HIS A 24 -16.38 0.47 23.26
N ALA A 25 -15.84 -0.59 22.67
CA ALA A 25 -15.12 -0.42 21.42
C ALA A 25 -16.04 0.42 20.54
N ALA A 26 -15.57 1.60 20.12
CA ALA A 26 -16.30 2.37 19.14
C ALA A 26 -16.64 1.41 17.99
N PRO A 27 -17.91 1.34 17.54
CA PRO A 27 -18.24 0.49 16.41
C PRO A 27 -17.27 0.88 15.29
N LEU A 28 -16.48 -0.09 14.84
CA LEU A 28 -15.73 0.08 13.61
C LEU A 28 -16.76 0.50 12.56
N PRO A 29 -16.51 1.53 11.75
CA PRO A 29 -17.43 1.82 10.67
C PRO A 29 -17.55 0.55 9.82
N GLU A 30 -18.73 -0.07 9.85
CA GLU A 30 -19.01 -1.27 9.07
C GLU A 30 -19.24 -0.83 7.64
N PHE A 31 -18.16 -0.83 6.85
CA PHE A 31 -18.21 -0.55 5.42
C PHE A 31 -18.68 -1.79 4.60
N SER A 32 -18.93 -2.92 5.28
CA SER A 32 -19.58 -4.08 4.66
C SER A 32 -21.05 -3.74 4.39
N GLY A 33 -21.42 -3.69 3.11
CA GLY A 33 -22.79 -3.37 2.67
C GLY A 33 -23.03 -1.93 2.20
N ASP A 34 -22.05 -1.02 2.34
CA ASP A 34 -22.14 0.32 1.73
C ASP A 34 -21.93 0.20 0.20
N GLN A 35 -22.97 0.53 -0.57
CA GLN A 35 -22.98 0.38 -2.02
C GLN A 35 -21.91 1.23 -2.70
N ASP A 36 -21.68 2.46 -2.22
CA ASP A 36 -20.72 3.39 -2.80
C ASP A 36 -19.29 2.91 -2.50
N PHE A 37 -19.05 2.40 -1.28
CA PHE A 37 -17.79 1.77 -0.91
C PHE A 37 -17.49 0.51 -1.72
N GLN A 38 -18.49 -0.35 -1.97
CA GLN A 38 -18.31 -1.56 -2.77
C GLN A 38 -18.05 -1.23 -4.25
N GLN A 39 -18.73 -0.22 -4.81
CA GLN A 39 -18.46 0.24 -6.17
C GLN A 39 -17.04 0.81 -6.29
N PHE A 40 -16.60 1.58 -5.30
CA PHE A 40 -15.22 2.07 -5.17
C PHE A 40 -14.22 0.90 -5.20
N LEU A 41 -14.38 -0.07 -4.29
CA LEU A 41 -13.51 -1.24 -4.20
C LEU A 41 -13.43 -2.02 -5.52
N GLN A 42 -14.56 -2.24 -6.19
CA GLN A 42 -14.59 -2.96 -7.45
C GLN A 42 -13.80 -2.23 -8.54
N LYS A 43 -14.01 -0.92 -8.67
CA LYS A 43 -13.27 -0.07 -9.63
C LYS A 43 -11.77 -0.12 -9.37
N ASP A 44 -11.35 0.05 -8.12
CA ASP A 44 -9.94 -0.02 -7.75
C ASP A 44 -9.32 -1.38 -8.04
N LEU A 45 -10.03 -2.47 -7.72
CA LEU A 45 -9.58 -3.81 -8.02
C LEU A 45 -9.41 -4.04 -9.54
N GLU A 46 -10.26 -3.45 -10.39
CA GLU A 46 -10.11 -3.50 -11.84
C GLU A 46 -8.90 -2.72 -12.34
N TYR A 47 -8.72 -1.48 -11.85
CA TYR A 47 -7.56 -0.66 -12.20
C TYR A 47 -6.25 -1.30 -11.76
N ILE A 48 -6.18 -1.85 -10.55
CA ILE A 48 -4.98 -2.54 -10.06
C ILE A 48 -4.69 -3.79 -10.92
N ARG A 49 -5.72 -4.54 -11.35
CA ARG A 49 -5.53 -5.68 -12.27
C ARG A 49 -4.96 -5.22 -13.61
N LYS A 50 -5.48 -4.13 -14.19
CA LYS A 50 -4.99 -3.54 -15.44
C LYS A 50 -3.52 -3.14 -15.31
N ILE A 51 -3.20 -2.31 -14.31
CA ILE A 51 -1.84 -1.83 -14.05
C ILE A 51 -0.89 -3.01 -13.85
N LYS A 52 -1.29 -4.05 -13.12
CA LYS A 52 -0.46 -5.25 -12.94
C LYS A 52 -0.13 -5.93 -14.27
N GLY A 53 -1.10 -6.02 -15.18
CA GLY A 53 -0.89 -6.53 -16.53
C GLY A 53 0.07 -5.65 -17.34
N ASP A 54 -0.04 -4.34 -17.23
CA ASP A 54 0.82 -3.37 -17.90
C ASP A 54 2.26 -3.40 -17.33
N VAL A 55 2.42 -3.57 -16.02
CA VAL A 55 3.73 -3.80 -15.37
C VAL A 55 4.38 -5.08 -15.90
N ALA A 56 3.63 -6.17 -16.03
CA ALA A 56 4.16 -7.42 -16.58
C ALA A 56 4.63 -7.27 -18.03
N GLN A 57 3.91 -6.48 -18.84
CA GLN A 57 4.35 -6.15 -20.19
C GLN A 57 5.64 -5.31 -20.19
N VAL A 58 5.74 -4.32 -19.29
CA VAL A 58 6.98 -3.54 -19.15
C VAL A 58 8.15 -4.40 -18.67
N GLN A 59 7.91 -5.37 -17.78
CA GLN A 59 8.94 -6.35 -17.39
C GLN A 59 9.47 -7.15 -18.58
N GLU A 60 8.59 -7.59 -19.47
CA GLU A 60 9.00 -8.31 -20.68
C GLU A 60 9.85 -7.42 -21.60
N LEU A 61 9.50 -6.14 -21.73
CA LEU A 61 10.30 -5.18 -22.49
C LEU A 61 11.68 -4.95 -21.86
N VAL A 62 11.78 -4.92 -20.53
CA VAL A 62 13.06 -4.86 -19.81
C VAL A 62 13.90 -6.09 -20.10
N CYS A 63 13.31 -7.28 -20.01
CA CYS A 63 13.98 -8.55 -20.29
C CYS A 63 14.51 -8.59 -21.73
N THR A 64 13.68 -8.28 -22.72
CA THR A 64 14.09 -8.30 -24.12
C THR A 64 15.12 -7.22 -24.47
N THR A 65 15.01 -6.02 -23.90
CA THR A 65 15.90 -4.89 -24.21
C THR A 65 17.23 -4.95 -23.45
N LEU A 66 17.22 -5.36 -22.19
CA LEU A 66 18.38 -5.33 -21.29
C LEU A 66 18.97 -6.72 -21.03
N GLN A 67 18.33 -7.79 -21.49
CA GLN A 67 18.72 -9.19 -21.23
C GLN A 67 18.77 -9.52 -19.74
N LEU A 68 17.95 -8.84 -18.93
CA LEU A 68 17.78 -9.09 -17.49
C LEU A 68 16.38 -9.64 -17.25
N CYS A 69 16.29 -10.94 -16.98
CA CYS A 69 15.00 -11.66 -16.94
C CYS A 69 14.78 -12.46 -15.64
N SER A 70 15.82 -12.65 -14.82
CA SER A 70 15.76 -13.45 -13.60
C SER A 70 16.07 -12.59 -12.36
N GLU A 71 15.22 -12.68 -11.35
CA GLU A 71 15.45 -11.99 -10.07
C GLU A 71 16.52 -12.67 -9.22
N GLU A 72 16.67 -13.99 -9.35
CA GLU A 72 17.64 -14.79 -8.60
C GLU A 72 19.07 -14.34 -8.87
N GLU A 73 19.36 -13.98 -10.13
CA GLU A 73 20.66 -13.48 -10.59
C GLU A 73 20.99 -12.08 -10.03
N LEU A 74 19.96 -11.33 -9.59
CA LEU A 74 20.09 -9.94 -9.14
C LEU A 74 19.97 -9.78 -7.62
N MET A 75 19.89 -10.87 -6.86
CA MET A 75 19.68 -10.83 -5.40
C MET A 75 20.74 -10.01 -4.65
N LEU A 76 22.03 -10.21 -4.96
CA LEU A 76 23.12 -9.44 -4.35
C LEU A 76 23.09 -7.96 -4.76
N VAL A 77 22.69 -7.69 -6.01
CA VAL A 77 22.55 -6.33 -6.55
C VAL A 77 21.40 -5.61 -5.87
N LYS A 78 20.26 -6.28 -5.67
CA LYS A 78 19.10 -5.76 -4.94
C LYS A 78 19.48 -5.35 -3.52
N GLN A 79 20.27 -6.16 -2.81
CA GLN A 79 20.78 -5.82 -1.48
C GLN A 79 21.71 -4.60 -1.51
N LYS A 80 22.66 -4.55 -2.46
CA LYS A 80 23.57 -3.40 -2.64
C LYS A 80 22.80 -2.10 -2.92
N LEU A 81 21.78 -2.16 -3.78
CA LEU A 81 21.02 -0.97 -4.20
C LEU A 81 19.99 -0.51 -3.17
N GLY A 82 19.67 -1.34 -2.15
CA GLY A 82 18.69 -0.99 -1.13
C GLY A 82 17.27 -0.78 -1.66
N ILE A 83 16.94 -1.34 -2.84
CA ILE A 83 15.62 -1.18 -3.45
C ILE A 83 14.65 -2.17 -2.81
N SER A 84 13.89 -1.70 -1.83
CA SER A 84 12.80 -2.45 -1.22
C SER A 84 11.47 -2.23 -1.95
N GLN A 85 10.52 -3.12 -1.70
CA GLN A 85 9.12 -2.88 -2.06
C GLN A 85 8.55 -1.75 -1.19
N ALA A 86 7.59 -0.99 -1.74
CA ALA A 86 6.83 -0.03 -0.94
C ALA A 86 6.04 -0.76 0.18
N PRO A 87 5.97 -0.19 1.40
CA PRO A 87 5.40 -0.87 2.56
C PRO A 87 3.90 -1.10 2.42
N LEU A 88 3.43 -2.28 2.86
CA LEU A 88 2.01 -2.68 2.91
C LEU A 88 1.67 -3.36 4.25
N ASP A 89 2.43 -3.06 5.32
CA ASP A 89 2.28 -3.68 6.63
C ASP A 89 0.88 -3.52 7.23
N GLN A 90 0.23 -2.37 6.99
CA GLN A 90 -1.12 -2.07 7.48
C GLN A 90 -2.20 -2.89 6.76
N CYS A 91 -1.93 -3.27 5.50
CA CYS A 91 -2.81 -4.13 4.72
C CYS A 91 -2.76 -5.62 5.16
N HIS A 92 -1.81 -6.00 6.01
CA HIS A 92 -1.68 -7.34 6.59
C HIS A 92 -1.72 -7.37 8.11
N SER A 93 -2.00 -6.21 8.72
CA SER A 93 -2.05 -6.11 10.17
C SER A 93 -3.15 -7.01 10.73
N LYS A 94 -2.88 -7.62 11.90
CA LYS A 94 -3.93 -8.29 12.69
C LYS A 94 -5.02 -7.30 13.09
N THR A 95 -4.66 -6.05 13.30
CA THR A 95 -5.57 -4.92 13.52
C THR A 95 -5.70 -4.15 12.21
N PHE A 96 -6.35 -4.79 11.23
CA PHE A 96 -6.57 -4.21 9.91
C PHE A 96 -7.36 -2.90 10.01
N GLN A 97 -6.86 -1.87 9.34
CA GLN A 97 -7.45 -0.53 9.28
C GLN A 97 -7.54 -0.11 7.81
N VAL A 98 -8.77 0.09 7.34
CA VAL A 98 -9.09 0.35 5.93
C VAL A 98 -8.35 1.59 5.43
N ASP A 99 -8.47 2.69 6.16
CA ASP A 99 -7.82 3.98 5.94
C ASP A 99 -6.29 3.88 5.91
N ALA A 100 -5.69 3.13 6.84
CA ALA A 100 -4.25 2.93 6.91
C ALA A 100 -3.74 2.07 5.73
N CYS A 101 -4.49 1.06 5.32
CA CYS A 101 -4.16 0.25 4.15
C CYS A 101 -4.27 1.05 2.86
N PHE A 102 -5.37 1.76 2.61
CA PHE A 102 -5.51 2.61 1.44
C PHE A 102 -4.45 3.72 1.38
N SER A 103 -4.08 4.31 2.53
CA SER A 103 -2.98 5.27 2.62
C SER A 103 -1.66 4.66 2.14
N GLN A 104 -1.33 3.43 2.56
CA GLN A 104 -0.12 2.73 2.10
C GLN A 104 -0.17 2.37 0.62
N ILE A 105 -1.33 1.97 0.10
CA ILE A 105 -1.52 1.70 -1.33
C ILE A 105 -1.28 2.98 -2.13
N ARG A 106 -1.90 4.10 -1.75
CA ARG A 106 -1.69 5.41 -2.39
C ARG A 106 -0.22 5.84 -2.35
N ASP A 107 0.40 5.82 -1.17
CA ASP A 107 1.82 6.21 -1.00
C ASP A 107 2.73 5.32 -1.86
N GLY A 108 2.47 4.01 -1.91
CA GLY A 108 3.22 3.08 -2.74
C GLY A 108 3.07 3.35 -4.24
N LEU A 109 1.87 3.67 -4.72
CA LEU A 109 1.63 4.06 -6.11
C LEU A 109 2.43 5.33 -6.49
N GLN A 110 2.50 6.32 -5.60
CA GLN A 110 3.30 7.53 -5.81
C GLN A 110 4.80 7.23 -5.92
N ILE A 111 5.30 6.34 -5.07
CA ILE A 111 6.70 5.86 -5.13
C ILE A 111 6.98 5.20 -6.49
N TYR A 112 6.12 4.28 -6.92
CA TYR A 112 6.31 3.59 -8.21
C TYR A 112 6.16 4.53 -9.40
N HIS A 113 5.24 5.49 -9.37
CA HIS A 113 5.15 6.54 -10.38
C HIS A 113 6.49 7.30 -10.53
N GLY A 114 7.13 7.67 -9.41
CA GLY A 114 8.47 8.25 -9.43
C GLY A 114 9.50 7.31 -10.07
N HIS A 115 9.56 6.07 -9.62
CA HIS A 115 10.52 5.07 -10.10
C HIS A 115 10.40 4.73 -11.59
N LEU A 116 9.19 4.77 -12.16
CA LEU A 116 8.96 4.54 -13.59
C LEU A 116 9.70 5.55 -14.49
N ALA A 117 10.21 6.66 -13.96
CA ALA A 117 10.95 7.66 -14.74
C ALA A 117 12.28 7.09 -15.23
N LEU A 118 12.87 6.18 -14.45
CA LEU A 118 14.06 5.44 -14.85
C LEU A 118 13.79 4.59 -16.09
N LEU A 119 12.60 3.98 -16.20
CA LEU A 119 12.26 3.11 -17.33
C LEU A 119 12.09 3.87 -18.63
N LEU A 120 11.68 5.15 -18.59
CA LEU A 120 11.65 6.00 -19.78
C LEU A 120 13.05 6.20 -20.38
N GLN A 121 14.08 6.26 -19.53
CA GLN A 121 15.47 6.37 -19.97
C GLN A 121 16.03 5.04 -20.49
N LEU A 122 15.63 3.93 -19.89
CA LEU A 122 16.12 2.59 -20.25
C LEU A 122 15.41 1.99 -21.47
N LEU A 123 14.15 2.40 -21.73
CA LEU A 123 13.30 1.87 -22.80
C LEU A 123 12.82 2.99 -23.73
N PRO A 124 13.71 3.77 -24.38
CA PRO A 124 13.30 4.91 -25.20
C PRO A 124 12.38 4.52 -26.36
N ALA A 125 12.60 3.34 -26.95
CA ALA A 125 11.77 2.78 -28.01
C ALA A 125 10.35 2.39 -27.55
N HIS A 126 10.11 2.31 -26.24
CA HIS A 126 8.83 1.94 -25.63
C HIS A 126 8.32 2.98 -24.64
N SER A 127 8.80 4.23 -24.76
CA SER A 127 8.42 5.36 -23.90
C SER A 127 6.91 5.53 -23.78
N SER A 128 6.17 5.44 -24.88
CA SER A 128 4.70 5.56 -24.88
C SER A 128 4.00 4.53 -23.98
N ARG A 129 4.53 3.30 -23.88
CA ARG A 129 3.97 2.26 -23.02
C ARG A 129 4.29 2.52 -21.55
N VAL A 130 5.51 2.99 -21.27
CA VAL A 130 5.90 3.38 -19.91
C VAL A 130 5.12 4.61 -19.45
N ASP A 131 4.89 5.60 -20.33
CA ASP A 131 4.08 6.78 -20.04
C ASP A 131 2.61 6.44 -19.77
N ALA A 132 2.02 5.54 -20.57
CA ALA A 132 0.66 5.05 -20.32
C ALA A 132 0.56 4.38 -18.94
N LEU A 133 1.53 3.53 -18.58
CA LEU A 133 1.60 2.90 -17.26
C LEU A 133 1.75 3.97 -16.16
N ARG A 134 2.63 4.97 -16.33
CA ARG A 134 2.78 6.08 -15.36
C ARG A 134 1.46 6.83 -15.15
N LEU A 135 0.76 7.12 -16.23
CA LEU A 135 -0.53 7.81 -16.19
C LEU A 135 -1.57 6.99 -15.43
N ASP A 136 -1.69 5.70 -15.71
CA ASP A 136 -2.63 4.81 -15.00
C ASP A 136 -2.32 4.74 -13.50
N VAL A 137 -1.04 4.68 -13.13
CA VAL A 137 -0.61 4.68 -11.72
C VAL A 137 -0.95 6.00 -11.03
N SER A 138 -0.70 7.13 -11.69
CA SER A 138 -1.05 8.46 -11.17
C SER A 138 -2.56 8.62 -11.00
N ASN A 139 -3.34 8.14 -11.99
CA ASN A 139 -4.79 8.18 -11.95
C ASN A 139 -5.34 7.32 -10.81
N LEU A 140 -4.85 6.09 -10.63
CA LEU A 140 -5.27 5.24 -9.53
C LEU A 140 -4.93 5.86 -8.17
N SER A 141 -3.73 6.42 -8.01
CA SER A 141 -3.33 7.09 -6.76
C SER A 141 -4.25 8.27 -6.43
N THR A 142 -4.60 9.07 -7.44
CA THR A 142 -5.51 10.22 -7.30
C THR A 142 -6.94 9.77 -7.00
N ASN A 143 -7.43 8.72 -7.67
CA ASN A 143 -8.76 8.16 -7.43
C ASN A 143 -8.89 7.64 -5.99
N ILE A 144 -7.90 6.86 -5.52
CA ILE A 144 -7.87 6.38 -4.13
C ILE A 144 -7.89 7.56 -3.16
N GLN A 145 -7.09 8.60 -3.40
CA GLN A 145 -7.08 9.79 -2.55
C GLN A 145 -8.47 10.45 -2.48
N GLN A 146 -9.08 10.75 -3.62
CA GLN A 146 -10.40 11.39 -3.70
C GLN A 146 -11.48 10.54 -3.04
N GLN A 147 -11.47 9.22 -3.27
CA GLN A 147 -12.47 8.33 -2.71
C GLN A 147 -12.29 8.14 -1.20
N MET A 148 -11.04 8.13 -0.70
CA MET A 148 -10.80 8.19 0.74
C MET A 148 -11.35 9.48 1.36
N GLU A 149 -11.23 10.61 0.68
CA GLU A 149 -11.78 11.89 1.15
C GLU A 149 -13.31 11.86 1.20
N ASP A 150 -13.95 11.39 0.13
CA ASP A 150 -15.41 11.29 0.01
C ASP A 150 -16.03 10.37 1.07
N LEU A 151 -15.33 9.27 1.41
CA LEU A 151 -15.77 8.29 2.40
C LEU A 151 -15.37 8.65 3.84
N GLY A 152 -14.70 9.78 4.06
CA GLY A 152 -14.23 10.18 5.39
C GLY A 152 -13.13 9.29 5.96
N LEU A 153 -12.39 8.56 5.11
CA LEU A 153 -11.27 7.69 5.47
C LEU A 153 -9.95 8.45 5.60
N ASN A 154 -10.00 9.77 5.75
CA ASN A 154 -8.82 10.61 5.82
C ASN A 154 -8.07 10.40 7.13
N THR A 155 -6.84 9.89 7.02
CA THR A 155 -5.89 9.92 8.13
C THR A 155 -5.27 11.32 8.24
N VAL A 156 -5.05 11.79 9.47
CA VAL A 156 -4.23 12.99 9.73
C VAL A 156 -2.81 12.66 9.27
N THR A 157 -2.50 13.03 8.04
CA THR A 157 -1.17 12.87 7.46
C THR A 157 -0.33 14.04 7.92
N TYR A 158 0.51 13.80 8.93
CA TYR A 158 1.65 14.68 9.17
C TYR A 158 2.48 14.71 7.89
N PRO A 159 3.03 15.87 7.48
CA PRO A 159 3.91 15.93 6.33
C PRO A 159 5.08 14.98 6.58
N LYS A 160 5.04 13.79 5.99
CA LYS A 160 6.23 12.99 5.78
C LYS A 160 7.14 13.89 4.98
N ALA A 161 8.37 14.10 5.44
CA ALA A 161 9.41 14.69 4.62
C ALA A 161 9.28 14.04 3.25
N GLU A 162 9.03 14.85 2.22
CA GLU A 162 8.71 14.40 0.87
C GLU A 162 9.80 13.45 0.37
N GLY A 163 9.65 12.17 0.69
CA GLY A 163 10.40 11.08 0.08
C GLY A 163 9.75 10.85 -1.26
N GLN A 164 9.87 11.83 -2.16
CA GLN A 164 9.45 11.78 -3.55
C GLN A 164 10.21 10.66 -4.25
N GLY A 165 9.84 9.39 -4.01
CA GLY A 165 10.38 8.20 -4.67
C GLY A 165 11.84 8.36 -5.11
N THR A 166 12.70 8.82 -4.18
CA THR A 166 14.03 9.30 -4.56
C THR A 166 14.74 8.11 -5.14
N LEU A 167 15.02 8.16 -6.45
CA LEU A 167 15.73 7.08 -7.11
C LEU A 167 17.00 6.80 -6.30
N PRO A 168 17.35 5.54 -6.05
CA PRO A 168 18.60 5.20 -5.38
C PRO A 168 19.76 5.95 -6.06
N SER A 169 20.82 6.28 -5.34
CA SER A 169 22.01 6.82 -5.99
C SER A 169 22.62 5.75 -6.92
N LEU A 170 22.25 5.79 -8.20
CA LEU A 170 22.67 4.80 -9.18
C LEU A 170 24.06 5.15 -9.70
N SER A 171 25.05 4.43 -9.19
CA SER A 171 26.47 4.72 -9.40
C SER A 171 26.99 4.24 -10.76
N SER A 172 26.36 3.24 -11.38
CA SER A 172 26.80 2.65 -12.66
C SER A 172 25.64 2.40 -13.64
N ASN A 173 25.98 2.15 -14.91
CA ASN A 173 25.00 1.76 -15.92
C ASN A 173 24.37 0.39 -15.60
N PHE A 174 25.16 -0.53 -15.04
CA PHE A 174 24.63 -1.81 -14.58
C PHE A 174 23.63 -1.62 -13.44
N ASP A 175 23.93 -0.75 -12.46
CA ASP A 175 22.98 -0.44 -11.38
C ASP A 175 21.66 0.13 -11.92
N ARG A 176 21.73 0.97 -12.97
CA ARG A 176 20.54 1.47 -13.68
C ARG A 176 19.74 0.35 -14.34
N GLN A 177 20.38 -0.52 -15.10
CA GLN A 177 19.72 -1.64 -15.78
C GLN A 177 19.10 -2.63 -14.77
N ALA A 178 19.84 -3.00 -13.74
CA ALA A 178 19.35 -3.87 -12.66
C ALA A 178 18.16 -3.24 -11.94
N SER A 179 18.21 -1.94 -11.64
CA SER A 179 17.06 -1.21 -11.07
C SER A 179 15.85 -1.25 -12.01
N GLY A 180 16.08 -1.14 -13.32
CA GLY A 180 15.05 -1.27 -14.35
C GLY A 180 14.31 -2.61 -14.32
N PHE A 181 14.94 -3.68 -13.84
CA PHE A 181 14.29 -4.97 -13.62
C PHE A 181 13.66 -5.09 -12.22
N ILE A 182 14.39 -4.69 -11.18
CA ILE A 182 13.98 -4.84 -9.77
C ILE A 182 12.72 -4.01 -9.45
N ILE A 183 12.62 -2.79 -9.97
CA ILE A 183 11.51 -1.88 -9.71
C ILE A 183 10.17 -2.47 -10.19
N PRO A 184 10.02 -2.87 -11.47
CA PRO A 184 8.81 -3.55 -11.93
C PRO A 184 8.48 -4.84 -11.17
N ALA A 185 9.49 -5.63 -10.77
CA ALA A 185 9.27 -6.85 -9.99
C ALA A 185 8.70 -6.56 -8.60
N ASN A 186 9.26 -5.58 -7.90
CA ASN A 186 8.71 -5.09 -6.63
C ASN A 186 7.29 -4.52 -6.83
N PHE A 187 7.06 -3.78 -7.92
CA PHE A 187 5.77 -3.16 -8.20
C PHE A 187 4.67 -4.19 -8.47
N LYS A 188 4.97 -5.21 -9.28
CA LYS A 188 4.04 -6.32 -9.53
C LYS A 188 3.62 -7.00 -8.23
N ARG A 189 4.58 -7.35 -7.37
CA ARG A 189 4.28 -7.91 -6.04
C ARG A 189 3.44 -6.95 -5.19
N PHE A 190 3.71 -5.65 -5.23
CA PHE A 190 2.97 -4.65 -4.46
C PHE A 190 1.50 -4.63 -4.90
N LEU A 191 1.23 -4.67 -6.21
CA LEU A 191 -0.12 -4.72 -6.76
C LEU A 191 -0.83 -6.04 -6.43
N GLU A 192 -0.12 -7.17 -6.45
CA GLU A 192 -0.68 -8.48 -6.04
C GLU A 192 -1.10 -8.50 -4.58
N THR A 193 -0.25 -7.93 -3.72
CA THR A 193 -0.52 -7.77 -2.30
C THR A 193 -1.70 -6.84 -2.05
N SER A 194 -1.75 -5.69 -2.75
CA SER A 194 -2.85 -4.73 -2.68
C SER A 194 -4.17 -5.37 -3.11
N LEU A 195 -4.18 -6.12 -4.23
CA LEU A 195 -5.36 -6.87 -4.68
C LEU A 195 -5.87 -7.85 -3.63
N ARG A 196 -4.95 -8.56 -2.95
CA ARG A 196 -5.32 -9.51 -1.91
C ARG A 196 -5.98 -8.81 -0.74
N ALA A 197 -5.37 -7.73 -0.24
CA ALA A 197 -5.91 -6.94 0.86
C ALA A 197 -7.31 -6.39 0.55
N LEU A 198 -7.49 -5.77 -0.62
CA LEU A 198 -8.76 -5.16 -0.99
C LEU A 198 -9.88 -6.18 -1.28
N ARG A 199 -9.56 -7.38 -1.79
CA ARG A 199 -10.56 -8.45 -1.98
C ARG A 199 -11.17 -8.93 -0.67
N HIS A 200 -10.45 -8.84 0.44
CA HIS A 200 -11.02 -9.20 1.74
C HIS A 200 -12.15 -8.23 2.15
N LEU A 201 -12.23 -7.04 1.56
CA LEU A 201 -13.27 -6.04 1.83
C LEU A 201 -14.52 -6.22 0.96
N THR A 202 -14.45 -7.06 -0.08
CA THR A 202 -15.58 -7.39 -0.96
C THR A 202 -16.30 -8.69 -0.59
N LEU A 203 -15.71 -9.49 0.32
CA LEU A 203 -16.19 -10.82 0.70
C LEU A 203 -16.83 -10.86 2.10
N VAL A 204 -17.03 -9.70 2.72
CA VAL A 204 -17.71 -9.52 4.02
C VAL A 204 -19.04 -8.87 3.76
#